data_AF-A0A7V7BMJ6-F1
#
_entry.id   AF-A0A7V7BMJ6-F1
#
_cell.length_a   1.000
_cell.length_b   1.000
_cell.length_c   1.000
_cell.angle_alpha   90.00
_cell.angle_beta   90.00
_cell.angle_gamma   90.00
#
_symmetry.space_group_name_H-M   'P 1'
#
loop_
_entity.id
_entity.type
_entity.pdbx_description
1 polymer ?
#
loop_
_entity_poly.entity_id
_entity_poly.type
_entity_poly.pdbx_seq_one_letter_code
_entity_poly.pdbx_strand_id
1 'polypeptide(L)'
;MRCWFINHTFFYYNEKRESLNLRKEGEGLIGTISQDYIFWRLAYELVNHHGYRVLKLNEHGEVWLELLERRDKKIIRLLRYDIDWGNWLVRDLEQTSQIISQYKKQSYRKKMKAYNIYISTYPPVDDWEHQLDGHKHVDTFLIELGNREVELRKLFDHLNLSVPNLHSWSSNVEDIPLFIHAIRQTEKARQEEEKSLLFASNKPLLTYILVAVNIIMFLLVESVGSSTDIATLIAFGAKYNPLILQGDWWRFITPMFLHIGFLHLAMNMLALYYLGMSVERIYGTGRFFLIYFAAGIAGAIASFAFTTSVSAGASGAIFGCFGALLYFGVVHPSLFYRTMGANIFGVLAINLAFGLLVPMIDNSAHIGGLIGGFFASACVHLPKHKWLVARQLTALVILFFITASILYYGFFYK
;
A
#
# COMPACT_ATOMS: atom_id res chain seq x y z
N MET A 1 -6.61 -8.25 3.97
CA MET A 1 -7.95 -8.07 3.36
C MET A 1 -8.90 -7.22 4.24
N ARG A 2 -8.42 -6.15 4.92
CA ARG A 2 -9.25 -5.31 5.83
C ARG A 2 -9.03 -3.80 5.67
N CYS A 3 -8.61 -3.35 4.48
CA CYS A 3 -8.49 -1.93 4.17
C CYS A 3 -9.58 -1.43 3.20
N TRP A 4 -10.63 -2.23 2.95
CA TRP A 4 -11.60 -1.94 1.90
C TRP A 4 -13.07 -1.90 2.35
N PHE A 5 -13.35 -1.93 3.66
CA PHE A 5 -14.73 -2.04 4.18
C PHE A 5 -15.17 -0.94 5.16
N ILE A 6 -14.52 0.22 5.18
CA ILE A 6 -15.00 1.37 5.97
C ILE A 6 -15.18 2.60 5.07
N ASN A 7 -15.87 2.41 3.94
CA ASN A 7 -16.29 3.51 3.06
C ASN A 7 -17.80 3.61 2.85
N HIS A 8 -18.62 2.83 3.58
CA HIS A 8 -20.07 3.02 3.57
C HIS A 8 -20.69 2.62 4.90
N THR A 9 -20.83 3.60 5.79
CA THR A 9 -21.89 3.66 6.81
C THR A 9 -21.78 5.02 7.47
N PHE A 10 -22.68 5.94 7.14
CA PHE A 10 -23.31 6.92 8.03
C PHE A 10 -24.20 7.81 7.15
N PHE A 11 -25.38 7.29 6.83
CA PHE A 11 -26.52 8.06 6.34
C PHE A 11 -27.64 7.89 7.38
N TYR A 12 -28.47 8.94 7.48
CA TYR A 12 -29.60 9.17 8.41
C TYR A 12 -29.25 9.87 9.74
N TYR A 13 -29.56 11.17 9.85
CA TYR A 13 -30.83 11.60 10.45
C TYR A 13 -31.11 13.12 10.26
N ASN A 14 -32.31 13.39 9.73
CA ASN A 14 -33.20 14.56 9.78
C ASN A 14 -32.82 15.99 9.30
N GLU A 15 -33.42 16.34 8.16
CA GLU A 15 -34.10 17.62 7.92
C GLU A 15 -35.29 17.82 8.86
N LYS A 16 -35.31 18.95 9.58
CA LYS A 16 -36.45 19.89 9.67
C LYS A 16 -36.21 20.87 10.82
N ARG A 17 -35.87 22.11 10.47
CA ARG A 17 -36.35 23.33 11.16
C ARG A 17 -35.98 24.56 10.33
N GLU A 18 -36.64 24.69 9.18
CA GLU A 18 -36.92 25.99 8.58
C GLU A 18 -38.06 26.64 9.38
N SER A 19 -37.76 27.74 10.06
CA SER A 19 -38.64 28.89 10.33
C SER A 19 -38.09 29.67 11.52
N LEU A 20 -37.10 30.51 11.27
CA LEU A 20 -36.66 31.67 12.05
C LEU A 20 -35.23 31.91 11.63
N ASN A 21 -34.96 32.93 10.77
CA ASN A 21 -33.74 33.76 10.80
C ASN A 21 -33.36 34.44 9.46
N LEU A 22 -34.27 35.17 8.83
CA LEU A 22 -33.92 36.06 7.69
C LEU A 22 -33.10 37.31 8.12
N ARG A 23 -32.56 37.34 9.34
CA ARG A 23 -31.56 38.31 9.83
C ARG A 23 -30.25 37.66 10.30
N LYS A 24 -30.20 36.33 10.39
CA LYS A 24 -29.04 35.53 10.86
C LYS A 24 -28.30 34.86 9.70
N GLU A 25 -28.79 35.01 8.46
CA GLU A 25 -28.17 34.47 7.24
C GLU A 25 -26.84 35.18 6.92
N GLY A 26 -26.69 36.48 7.17
CA GLY A 26 -25.44 37.20 6.91
C GLY A 26 -24.31 36.86 7.89
N GLU A 27 -24.61 36.82 9.20
CA GLU A 27 -23.64 36.43 10.24
C GLU A 27 -23.32 34.94 10.22
N GLY A 28 -24.32 34.09 9.93
CA GLY A 28 -24.13 32.65 9.74
C GLY A 28 -23.21 32.35 8.57
N LEU A 29 -23.40 33.00 7.41
CA LEU A 29 -22.56 32.77 6.23
C LEU A 29 -21.10 33.20 6.46
N ILE A 30 -20.88 34.35 7.12
CA ILE A 30 -19.54 34.86 7.46
C ILE A 30 -18.84 33.93 8.48
N GLY A 31 -19.60 33.42 9.46
CA GLY A 31 -19.13 32.43 10.43
C GLY A 31 -18.63 31.15 9.75
N THR A 32 -19.46 30.54 8.90
CA THR A 32 -19.10 29.33 8.15
C THR A 32 -17.88 29.54 7.24
N ILE A 33 -17.80 30.69 6.57
CA ILE A 33 -16.66 31.08 5.72
C ILE A 33 -15.34 31.15 6.52
N SER A 34 -15.38 31.77 7.69
CA SER A 34 -14.21 31.93 8.54
C SER A 34 -13.79 30.59 9.17
N GLN A 35 -14.76 29.74 9.53
CA GLN A 35 -14.53 28.38 10.02
C GLN A 35 -13.80 27.53 8.97
N ASP A 36 -14.28 27.56 7.72
CA ASP A 36 -13.69 26.86 6.58
C ASP A 36 -12.25 27.30 6.32
N TYR A 37 -12.02 28.61 6.35
CA TYR A 37 -10.70 29.17 6.17
C TYR A 37 -9.73 28.68 7.26
N ILE A 38 -10.10 28.79 8.54
CA ILE A 38 -9.23 28.38 9.65
C ILE A 38 -8.95 26.88 9.60
N PHE A 39 -9.95 26.07 9.25
CA PHE A 39 -9.79 24.62 9.06
C PHE A 39 -8.74 24.29 8.01
N TRP A 40 -8.88 24.83 6.80
CA TRP A 40 -7.95 24.53 5.70
C TRP A 40 -6.59 25.17 5.90
N ARG A 41 -6.54 26.38 6.48
CA ARG A 41 -5.28 27.06 6.80
C ARG A 41 -4.48 26.31 7.86
N LEU A 42 -5.13 25.82 8.92
CA LEU A 42 -4.47 25.01 9.95
C LEU A 42 -3.97 23.68 9.38
N ALA A 43 -4.79 23.00 8.56
CA ALA A 43 -4.37 21.77 7.88
C ALA A 43 -3.15 22.01 6.99
N TYR A 44 -3.15 23.11 6.22
CA TYR A 44 -2.03 23.53 5.39
C TYR A 44 -0.78 23.80 6.22
N GLU A 45 -0.89 24.54 7.32
CA GLU A 45 0.26 24.87 8.18
C GLU A 45 0.90 23.60 8.77
N LEU A 46 0.08 22.68 9.29
CA LEU A 46 0.55 21.41 9.83
C LEU A 46 1.25 20.56 8.76
N VAL A 47 0.68 20.47 7.54
CA VAL A 47 1.23 19.64 6.47
C VAL A 47 2.48 20.25 5.83
N ASN A 48 2.40 21.50 5.40
CA ASN A 48 3.39 22.15 4.57
C ASN A 48 4.56 22.73 5.38
N HIS A 49 4.33 23.18 6.62
CA HIS A 49 5.35 23.84 7.43
C HIS A 49 5.82 23.00 8.63
N HIS A 50 5.00 22.08 9.14
CA HIS A 50 5.35 21.25 10.31
C HIS A 50 5.51 19.76 10.02
N GLY A 51 5.52 19.35 8.74
CA GLY A 51 5.87 17.98 8.35
C GLY A 51 4.81 16.92 8.65
N TYR A 52 3.59 17.31 9.02
CA TYR A 52 2.49 16.36 9.17
C TYR A 52 2.09 15.78 7.81
N ARG A 53 1.65 14.53 7.82
CA ARG A 53 1.22 13.78 6.64
C ARG A 53 -0.27 13.52 6.71
N VAL A 54 -0.93 13.50 5.57
CA VAL A 54 -2.39 13.30 5.50
C VAL A 54 -2.70 11.80 5.53
N LEU A 55 -3.45 11.36 6.52
CA LEU A 55 -3.98 9.99 6.63
C LEU A 55 -5.32 9.84 5.91
N LYS A 56 -6.19 10.82 6.10
CA LYS A 56 -7.53 10.88 5.51
C LYS A 56 -7.86 12.35 5.26
N LEU A 57 -8.30 12.66 4.05
CA LEU A 57 -8.79 13.98 3.67
C LEU A 57 -10.26 13.84 3.28
N ASN A 58 -11.15 14.45 4.05
CA ASN A 58 -12.56 14.57 3.71
C ASN A 58 -12.88 16.04 3.46
N GLU A 59 -13.26 16.38 2.22
CA GLU A 59 -13.65 17.74 1.83
C GLU A 59 -14.87 18.24 2.62
N HIS A 60 -15.64 17.33 3.23
CA HIS A 60 -16.81 17.66 4.04
C HIS A 60 -16.49 18.11 5.47
N GLY A 61 -15.22 18.21 5.88
CA GLY A 61 -14.83 18.85 7.15
C GLY A 61 -14.10 17.95 8.15
N GLU A 62 -13.45 16.88 7.70
CA GLU A 62 -12.63 16.02 8.58
C GLU A 62 -11.27 15.73 7.95
N VAL A 63 -10.18 16.03 8.65
CA VAL A 63 -8.83 15.72 8.21
C VAL A 63 -8.07 14.99 9.31
N TRP A 64 -7.51 13.84 8.97
CA TRP A 64 -6.62 13.09 9.86
C TRP A 64 -5.19 13.27 9.41
N LEU A 65 -4.32 13.67 10.34
CA LEU A 65 -2.91 13.92 10.11
C LEU A 65 -2.05 13.06 11.03
N GLU A 66 -0.88 12.64 10.55
CA GLU A 66 0.15 11.99 11.36
C GLU A 66 1.50 12.69 11.26
N LEU A 67 2.23 12.73 12.36
CA LEU A 67 3.65 13.09 12.37
C LEU A 67 4.47 11.84 12.63
N LEU A 68 5.37 11.53 11.68
CA LEU A 68 6.22 10.33 11.74
C LEU A 68 7.62 10.60 12.34
N GLU A 69 7.96 11.85 12.64
CA GLU A 69 9.23 12.21 13.25
C GLU A 69 9.24 12.02 14.78
N ARG A 70 10.39 11.54 15.27
CA ARG A 70 10.76 11.34 16.69
C ARG A 70 10.06 10.18 17.41
N ARG A 71 10.57 9.87 18.61
CA ARG A 71 10.26 8.68 19.43
C ARG A 71 8.77 8.48 19.72
N ASP A 72 7.94 9.52 19.57
CA ASP A 72 6.51 9.51 19.86
C ASP A 72 5.69 9.87 18.62
N LYS A 73 4.86 8.94 18.15
CA LYS A 73 3.94 9.18 17.03
C LYS A 73 2.83 10.12 17.49
N LYS A 74 2.52 11.17 16.71
CA LYS A 74 1.38 12.06 16.95
C LYS A 74 0.33 11.85 15.87
N ILE A 75 -0.94 11.77 16.27
CA ILE A 75 -2.08 11.80 15.35
C ILE A 75 -2.93 13.02 15.71
N ILE A 76 -3.33 13.77 14.70
CA ILE A 76 -4.25 14.90 14.85
C ILE A 76 -5.49 14.60 14.02
N ARG A 77 -6.67 14.74 14.61
CA ARG A 77 -7.94 14.83 13.90
C ARG A 77 -8.38 16.29 13.94
N LEU A 78 -8.54 16.89 12.77
CA LEU A 78 -9.18 18.18 12.57
C LEU A 78 -10.63 17.92 12.18
N LEU A 79 -11.57 18.51 12.90
CA LEU A 79 -12.99 18.43 12.59
C LEU A 79 -13.60 19.83 12.53
N ARG A 80 -14.19 20.15 11.38
CA ARG A 80 -15.05 21.31 11.20
C ARG A 80 -16.47 20.88 11.55
N TYR A 81 -17.01 21.40 12.64
CA TYR A 81 -18.37 21.13 13.08
C TYR A 81 -18.88 22.24 14.00
N ASP A 82 -20.12 22.68 13.79
CA ASP A 82 -20.81 23.57 14.71
C ASP A 82 -21.46 22.73 15.82
N ILE A 83 -20.92 22.82 17.04
CA ILE A 83 -21.29 21.93 18.13
C ILE A 83 -22.57 22.47 18.79
N ASP A 84 -23.70 21.84 18.50
CA ASP A 84 -24.98 22.25 19.10
C ASP A 84 -25.09 21.90 20.60
N TRP A 85 -24.56 20.74 21.03
CA TRP A 85 -24.74 20.20 22.38
C TRP A 85 -23.52 19.41 22.86
N GLY A 86 -23.15 19.53 24.14
CA GLY A 86 -22.00 18.80 24.74
C GLY A 86 -22.12 17.27 24.65
N ASN A 87 -23.33 16.72 24.72
CA ASN A 87 -23.56 15.28 24.56
C ASN A 87 -23.12 14.73 23.19
N TRP A 88 -23.18 15.54 22.14
CA TRP A 88 -22.67 15.14 20.82
C TRP A 88 -21.15 15.01 20.86
N LEU A 89 -20.47 15.97 21.50
CA LEU A 89 -19.01 15.99 21.66
C LEU A 89 -18.52 14.73 22.37
N VAL A 90 -19.19 14.33 23.46
CA VAL A 90 -18.84 13.11 24.22
C VAL A 90 -18.95 11.86 23.34
N ARG A 91 -20.02 11.73 22.55
CA ARG A 91 -20.21 10.58 21.64
C ARG A 91 -19.14 10.55 20.54
N ASP A 92 -18.85 11.70 19.94
CA ASP A 92 -17.80 11.81 18.91
C ASP A 92 -16.41 11.52 19.49
N LEU A 93 -16.13 11.94 20.73
CA LEU A 93 -14.89 11.61 21.43
C LEU A 93 -14.77 10.11 21.74
N GLU A 94 -15.86 9.45 22.12
CA GLU A 94 -15.88 8.01 22.33
C GLU A 94 -15.56 7.25 21.03
N GLN A 95 -16.20 7.64 19.92
CA GLN A 95 -15.91 7.09 18.59
C GLN A 95 -14.47 7.37 18.15
N THR A 96 -14.00 8.60 18.35
CA THR A 96 -12.63 9.03 18.01
C THR A 96 -11.60 8.24 18.81
N SER A 97 -11.84 8.03 20.11
CA SER A 97 -11.00 7.20 20.98
C SER A 97 -10.94 5.74 20.48
N GLN A 98 -12.07 5.17 20.06
CA GLN A 98 -12.11 3.83 19.47
C GLN A 98 -11.28 3.77 18.17
N ILE A 99 -11.44 4.74 17.26
CA ILE A 99 -10.68 4.81 16.01
C ILE A 99 -9.17 4.93 16.30
N ILE A 100 -8.78 5.82 17.21
CA ILE A 100 -7.39 6.00 17.64
C ILE A 100 -6.85 4.72 18.28
N SER A 101 -7.65 3.99 19.07
CA SER A 101 -7.24 2.72 19.66
C SER A 101 -6.96 1.65 18.59
N GLN A 102 -7.74 1.64 17.50
CA GLN A 102 -7.53 0.75 16.36
C GLN A 102 -6.23 1.11 15.63
N TYR A 103 -5.96 2.40 15.40
CA TYR A 103 -4.69 2.87 14.86
C TYR A 103 -3.51 2.51 15.76
N LYS A 104 -3.66 2.61 17.09
CA LYS A 104 -2.63 2.18 18.07
C LYS A 104 -2.34 0.69 17.95
N LYS A 105 -3.36 -0.17 17.79
CA LYS A 105 -3.18 -1.63 17.62
C LYS A 105 -2.44 -2.00 16.33
N GLN A 106 -2.65 -1.24 15.25
CA GLN A 106 -1.99 -1.47 13.96
C GLN A 106 -0.55 -0.93 13.91
N SER A 107 -0.25 0.08 14.73
CA SER A 107 1.08 0.65 14.84
C SER A 107 1.92 -0.18 15.82
N TYR A 108 3.03 -0.77 15.38
CA TYR A 108 3.96 -1.52 16.24
C TYR A 108 4.60 -0.70 17.39
N ARG A 109 4.25 0.58 17.57
CA ARG A 109 4.77 1.48 18.61
C ARG A 109 3.75 1.71 19.72
N LYS A 110 4.17 1.44 20.96
CA LYS A 110 3.33 1.50 22.18
C LYS A 110 2.97 2.92 22.67
N LYS A 111 3.69 3.97 22.24
CA LYS A 111 3.44 5.36 22.66
C LYS A 111 2.99 6.21 21.47
N MET A 112 1.74 6.64 21.50
CA MET A 112 1.15 7.54 20.52
C MET A 112 0.28 8.55 21.25
N LYS A 113 0.55 9.84 21.01
CA LYS A 113 -0.30 10.94 21.47
C LYS A 113 -1.32 11.24 20.38
N ALA A 114 -2.56 11.45 20.79
CA ALA A 114 -3.62 11.78 19.86
C ALA A 114 -4.27 13.10 20.28
N TYR A 115 -4.55 13.93 19.29
CA TYR A 115 -5.14 15.25 19.46
C TYR A 115 -6.41 15.32 18.62
N ASN A 116 -7.47 15.86 19.19
CA ASN A 116 -8.73 16.08 18.51
C ASN A 116 -9.06 17.57 18.57
N ILE A 117 -9.19 18.19 17.41
CA ILE A 117 -9.26 19.64 17.27
C ILE A 117 -10.56 19.96 16.55
N TYR A 118 -11.48 20.58 17.29
CA TYR A 118 -12.74 21.09 16.76
C TYR A 118 -12.54 22.54 16.34
N ILE A 119 -13.04 22.89 15.16
CA ILE A 119 -13.09 24.27 14.68
C ILE A 119 -14.56 24.61 14.56
N SER A 120 -15.02 25.55 15.39
CA SER A 120 -16.45 25.86 15.54
C SER A 120 -16.69 27.35 15.49
N THR A 121 -17.83 27.74 14.91
CA THR A 121 -18.24 29.14 14.84
C THR A 121 -18.63 29.67 16.22
N TYR A 122 -19.23 28.81 17.05
CA TYR A 122 -19.77 29.15 18.37
C TYR A 122 -19.35 28.09 19.41
N PRO A 123 -19.24 28.46 20.70
CA PRO A 123 -19.05 27.48 21.75
C PRO A 123 -20.33 26.65 21.95
N PRO A 124 -20.23 25.41 22.47
CA PRO A 124 -21.39 24.62 22.86
C PRO A 124 -22.28 25.37 23.85
N VAL A 125 -23.59 25.13 23.77
CA VAL A 125 -24.60 25.82 24.61
C VAL A 125 -24.49 25.43 26.10
N ASP A 126 -23.91 24.27 26.42
CA ASP A 126 -23.80 23.71 27.77
C ASP A 126 -22.34 23.67 28.27
N ASP A 127 -22.15 23.56 29.60
CA ASP A 127 -20.84 23.33 30.24
C ASP A 127 -20.22 21.99 29.81
N TRP A 128 -19.43 22.03 28.73
CA TRP A 128 -18.83 20.87 28.06
C TRP A 128 -17.42 20.54 28.56
N GLU A 129 -16.71 21.50 29.16
CA GLU A 129 -15.30 21.34 29.58
C GLU A 129 -15.14 20.20 30.59
N HIS A 130 -16.04 20.10 31.57
CA HIS A 130 -16.04 19.03 32.57
C HIS A 130 -16.29 17.63 31.98
N GLN A 131 -16.87 17.56 30.79
CA GLN A 131 -17.16 16.28 30.12
C GLN A 131 -15.92 15.69 29.43
N LEU A 132 -14.85 16.49 29.25
CA LEU A 132 -13.61 16.05 28.61
C LEU A 132 -12.68 15.25 29.54
N ASP A 133 -12.78 15.45 30.85
CA ASP A 133 -11.86 14.90 31.85
C ASP A 133 -11.81 13.34 31.88
N GLY A 134 -12.84 12.68 31.36
CA GLY A 134 -12.93 11.22 31.25
C GLY A 134 -12.07 10.61 30.14
N HIS A 135 -11.64 11.39 29.14
CA HIS A 135 -11.02 10.88 27.92
C HIS A 135 -9.49 11.08 27.90
N LYS A 136 -8.79 10.58 28.94
CA LYS A 136 -7.33 10.73 29.21
C LYS A 136 -6.36 10.25 28.11
N HIS A 137 -6.85 9.79 26.97
CA HIS A 137 -6.04 9.23 25.89
C HIS A 137 -6.04 10.06 24.61
N VAL A 138 -6.87 11.11 24.55
CA VAL A 138 -6.98 12.05 23.43
C VAL A 138 -7.07 13.46 24.01
N ASP A 139 -6.08 14.30 23.69
CA ASP A 139 -6.09 15.70 24.11
C ASP A 139 -7.03 16.46 23.17
N THR A 140 -8.05 17.13 23.71
CA THR A 140 -9.10 17.79 22.92
C THR A 140 -8.95 19.31 22.98
N PHE A 141 -9.06 19.96 21.82
CA PHE A 141 -9.00 21.41 21.65
C PHE A 141 -10.24 21.90 20.90
N LEU A 142 -10.84 23.00 21.36
CA LEU A 142 -11.90 23.72 20.65
C LEU A 142 -11.37 25.09 20.24
N ILE A 143 -11.26 25.30 18.93
CA ILE A 143 -10.92 26.60 18.35
C ILE A 143 -12.23 27.30 18.01
N GLU A 144 -12.63 28.20 18.91
CA GLU A 144 -13.73 29.13 18.68
C GLU A 144 -13.26 30.31 17.85
N LEU A 145 -14.02 30.70 16.83
CA LEU A 145 -13.64 31.83 15.96
C LEU A 145 -13.48 33.16 16.70
N GLY A 146 -14.26 33.39 17.76
CA GLY A 146 -14.21 34.60 18.58
C GLY A 146 -12.90 34.78 19.36
N ASN A 147 -12.23 33.68 19.73
CA ASN A 147 -10.98 33.69 20.50
C ASN A 147 -9.86 32.89 19.82
N ARG A 148 -9.93 32.78 18.48
CA ARG A 148 -9.10 31.87 17.68
C ARG A 148 -7.60 32.08 17.88
N GLU A 149 -7.13 33.31 18.08
CA GLU A 149 -5.69 33.57 18.23
C GLU A 149 -5.12 32.97 19.52
N VAL A 150 -5.85 33.07 20.63
CA VAL A 150 -5.43 32.51 21.92
C VAL A 150 -5.49 30.99 21.87
N GLU A 151 -6.56 30.42 21.34
CA GLU A 151 -6.73 28.97 21.25
C GLU A 151 -5.74 28.31 20.27
N LEU A 152 -5.45 28.96 19.14
CA LEU A 152 -4.42 28.50 18.22
C LEU A 152 -3.03 28.56 18.86
N ARG A 153 -2.67 29.62 19.60
CA ARG A 153 -1.39 29.68 20.32
C ARG A 153 -1.25 28.53 21.31
N LYS A 154 -2.27 28.31 22.17
CA LYS A 154 -2.30 27.18 23.11
C LYS A 154 -2.11 25.84 22.40
N LEU A 155 -2.77 25.65 21.26
CA LEU A 155 -2.64 24.44 20.45
C LEU A 155 -1.21 24.25 19.95
N PHE A 156 -0.60 25.25 19.31
CA PHE A 156 0.76 25.16 18.77
C PHE A 156 1.80 24.90 19.87
N ASP A 157 1.65 25.54 21.03
CA ASP A 157 2.49 25.31 22.21
C ASP A 157 2.36 23.87 22.72
N HIS A 158 1.14 23.35 22.83
CA HIS A 158 0.90 21.97 23.27
C HIS A 158 1.39 20.93 22.27
N LEU A 159 1.31 21.24 20.98
CA LEU A 159 1.90 20.43 19.91
C LEU A 159 3.43 20.57 19.85
N ASN A 160 4.04 21.51 20.60
CA ASN A 160 5.46 21.85 20.59
C ASN A 160 5.94 22.20 19.18
N LEU A 161 5.21 23.12 18.54
CA LEU A 161 5.45 23.63 17.19
C LEU A 161 5.68 25.15 17.24
N SER A 162 6.38 25.69 16.26
CA SER A 162 6.54 27.15 16.14
C SER A 162 5.21 27.80 15.76
N VAL A 163 4.79 28.82 16.50
CA VAL A 163 3.54 29.55 16.23
C VAL A 163 3.71 30.40 14.95
N PRO A 164 2.83 30.26 13.94
CA PRO A 164 2.87 31.10 12.74
C PRO A 164 2.35 32.52 13.03
N ASN A 165 2.43 33.42 12.05
CA ASN A 165 1.82 34.75 12.18
C ASN A 165 0.28 34.67 12.09
N LEU A 166 -0.38 34.46 13.22
CA LEU A 166 -1.83 34.28 13.29
C LEU A 166 -2.63 35.52 12.85
N HIS A 167 -2.05 36.72 12.93
CA HIS A 167 -2.70 37.95 12.47
C HIS A 167 -2.91 37.98 10.96
N SER A 168 -2.12 37.23 10.18
CA SER A 168 -2.29 37.14 8.72
C SER A 168 -3.42 36.21 8.30
N TRP A 169 -4.14 35.59 9.23
CA TRP A 169 -5.22 34.64 8.95
C TRP A 169 -6.54 35.39 8.77
N SER A 170 -6.63 36.19 7.70
CA SER A 170 -7.69 37.18 7.46
C SER A 170 -9.00 36.64 6.86
N SER A 171 -9.24 35.32 6.94
CA SER A 171 -10.48 34.66 6.48
C SER A 171 -10.85 34.89 5.01
N ASN A 172 -9.87 34.92 4.10
CA ASN A 172 -10.11 35.04 2.66
C ASN A 172 -10.49 33.68 2.02
N VAL A 173 -11.75 33.51 1.62
CA VAL A 173 -12.28 32.26 1.02
C VAL A 173 -11.52 31.83 -0.23
N GLU A 174 -11.04 32.80 -1.02
CA GLU A 174 -10.32 32.54 -2.28
C GLU A 174 -9.01 31.78 -2.07
N ASP A 175 -8.46 31.79 -0.86
CA ASP A 175 -7.22 31.07 -0.52
C ASP A 175 -7.46 29.57 -0.25
N ILE A 176 -8.70 29.15 0.06
CA ILE A 176 -9.00 27.77 0.46
C ILE A 176 -8.59 26.75 -0.63
N PRO A 177 -8.95 26.94 -1.93
CA PRO A 177 -8.49 26.06 -2.99
C PRO A 177 -6.97 25.98 -3.09
N LEU A 178 -6.25 27.07 -2.81
CA LEU A 178 -4.79 27.10 -2.81
C LEU A 178 -4.21 26.23 -1.70
N PHE A 179 -4.77 26.29 -0.49
CA PHE A 179 -4.36 25.43 0.63
C PHE A 179 -4.58 23.95 0.32
N ILE A 180 -5.77 23.58 -0.18
CA ILE A 180 -6.08 22.19 -0.56
C ILE A 180 -5.12 21.71 -1.65
N HIS A 181 -4.87 22.55 -2.66
CA HIS A 181 -3.95 22.23 -3.74
C HIS A 181 -2.52 22.02 -3.23
N ALA A 182 -2.03 22.90 -2.36
CA ALA A 182 -0.69 22.83 -1.81
C ALA A 182 -0.49 21.61 -0.89
N ILE A 183 -1.51 21.23 -0.11
CA ILE A 183 -1.52 19.99 0.69
C ILE A 183 -1.38 18.77 -0.23
N ARG A 184 -2.20 18.72 -1.30
CA ARG A 184 -2.18 17.61 -2.28
C ARG A 184 -0.85 17.51 -3.00
N GLN A 185 -0.28 18.64 -3.44
CA GLN A 185 1.04 18.66 -4.08
C GLN A 185 2.14 18.14 -3.15
N THR A 186 2.12 18.59 -1.88
CA THR A 186 3.11 18.16 -0.88
C THR A 186 3.04 16.66 -0.62
N GLU A 187 1.83 16.11 -0.49
CA GLU A 187 1.65 14.67 -0.30
C GLU A 187 2.10 13.87 -1.54
N LYS A 188 1.78 14.35 -2.74
CA LYS A 188 2.24 13.73 -3.99
C LYS A 188 3.77 13.73 -4.10
N ALA A 189 4.41 14.87 -3.82
CA ALA A 189 5.86 15.01 -3.84
C ALA A 189 6.53 14.06 -2.83
N ARG A 190 6.00 13.95 -1.61
CA ARG A 190 6.49 12.99 -0.60
C ARG A 190 6.37 11.54 -1.05
N GLN A 191 5.25 11.17 -1.68
CA GLN A 191 5.07 9.82 -2.20
C GLN A 191 6.05 9.51 -3.34
N GLU A 192 6.31 10.48 -4.21
CA GLU A 192 7.31 10.36 -5.28
C GLU A 192 8.73 10.26 -4.71
N GLU A 193 9.05 11.04 -3.68
CA GLU A 193 10.32 10.95 -2.95
C GLU A 193 10.48 9.57 -2.29
N GLU A 194 9.48 9.06 -1.58
CA GLU A 194 9.51 7.73 -0.97
C GLU A 194 9.69 6.61 -1.99
N LYS A 195 8.99 6.69 -3.13
CA LYS A 195 9.20 5.79 -4.26
C LYS A 195 10.63 5.91 -4.77
N SER A 196 11.13 7.13 -4.95
CA SER A 196 12.49 7.36 -5.45
C SER A 196 13.52 6.74 -4.51
N LEU A 197 13.37 6.87 -3.18
CA LEU A 197 14.29 6.29 -2.19
C LEU A 197 14.25 4.76 -2.18
N LEU A 198 13.06 4.16 -2.33
CA LEU A 198 12.92 2.71 -2.50
C LEU A 198 13.59 2.19 -3.76
N PHE A 199 13.51 2.97 -4.84
CA PHE A 199 13.99 2.60 -6.17
C PHE A 199 15.35 3.25 -6.52
N ALA A 200 15.98 3.95 -5.58
CA ALA A 200 17.25 4.65 -5.78
C ALA A 200 18.44 3.68 -5.80
N SER A 201 18.24 2.44 -5.34
CA SER A 201 19.28 1.43 -5.24
C SER A 201 19.47 0.68 -6.57
N ASN A 202 20.71 0.73 -7.09
CA ASN A 202 21.31 0.03 -8.22
C ASN A 202 20.52 -0.02 -9.56
N LYS A 203 21.26 0.14 -10.67
CA LYS A 203 20.71 -0.12 -12.01
C LYS A 203 20.25 -1.59 -12.07
N PRO A 204 19.01 -1.89 -12.48
CA PRO A 204 18.45 -3.24 -12.48
C PRO A 204 19.03 -4.10 -13.61
N LEU A 205 20.31 -4.45 -13.48
CA LEU A 205 21.10 -5.10 -14.50
C LEU A 205 20.56 -6.50 -14.82
N LEU A 206 20.20 -7.28 -13.80
CA LEU A 206 19.75 -8.65 -14.01
C LEU A 206 18.41 -8.69 -14.75
N THR A 207 17.50 -7.75 -14.46
CA THR A 207 16.23 -7.63 -15.20
C THR A 207 16.47 -7.45 -16.69
N TYR A 208 17.39 -6.56 -17.09
CA TYR A 208 17.71 -6.35 -18.51
C TYR A 208 18.36 -7.57 -19.14
N ILE A 209 19.27 -8.25 -18.41
CA ILE A 209 19.89 -9.49 -18.88
C ILE A 209 18.82 -10.57 -19.11
N LEU A 210 17.91 -10.76 -18.16
CA LEU A 210 16.85 -11.76 -18.28
C LEU A 210 15.91 -11.45 -19.46
N VAL A 211 15.55 -10.18 -19.67
CA VAL A 211 14.76 -9.77 -20.84
C VAL A 211 15.50 -10.09 -22.14
N ALA A 212 16.78 -9.71 -22.24
CA ALA A 212 17.59 -9.98 -23.42
C ALA A 212 17.74 -11.47 -23.70
N VAL A 213 18.03 -12.28 -22.68
CA VAL A 213 18.16 -13.74 -22.80
C VAL A 213 16.86 -14.36 -23.32
N ASN A 214 15.70 -13.93 -22.80
CA ASN A 214 14.41 -14.44 -23.27
C ASN A 214 14.11 -14.09 -24.73
N ILE A 215 14.46 -12.87 -25.16
CA ILE A 215 14.32 -12.46 -26.56
C ILE A 215 15.23 -13.29 -27.46
N ILE A 216 16.50 -13.47 -27.06
CA ILE A 216 17.47 -14.27 -27.81
C ILE A 216 16.99 -15.73 -27.93
N MET A 217 16.52 -16.32 -26.83
CA MET A 217 16.00 -17.69 -26.83
C MET A 217 14.76 -17.84 -27.70
N PHE A 218 13.88 -16.85 -27.72
CA PHE A 218 12.72 -16.86 -28.62
C PHE A 218 13.14 -16.83 -30.10
N LEU A 219 14.10 -15.97 -30.47
CA LEU A 219 14.62 -15.91 -31.84
C LEU A 219 15.33 -17.21 -32.24
N LEU A 220 16.06 -17.83 -31.31
CA LEU A 220 16.69 -19.13 -31.52
C LEU A 220 15.65 -20.21 -31.83
N VAL A 221 14.56 -20.28 -31.05
CA VAL A 221 13.47 -21.23 -31.27
C VAL A 221 12.82 -21.02 -32.65
N GLU A 222 12.50 -19.79 -33.02
CA GLU A 222 11.93 -19.43 -34.34
C GLU A 222 12.90 -19.68 -35.50
N SER A 223 14.22 -19.70 -35.26
CA SER A 223 15.21 -20.00 -36.31
C SER A 223 15.34 -21.49 -36.62
N VAL A 224 14.97 -22.36 -35.68
CA VAL A 224 15.10 -23.82 -35.80
C VAL A 224 13.74 -24.49 -36.08
N GLY A 225 12.67 -23.95 -35.52
CA GLY A 225 11.31 -24.46 -35.68
C GLY A 225 10.31 -23.33 -35.44
N SER A 226 9.23 -23.60 -34.72
CA SER A 226 8.25 -22.56 -34.36
C SER A 226 7.99 -22.53 -32.86
N SER A 227 7.87 -21.32 -32.29
CA SER A 227 7.48 -21.17 -30.88
C SER A 227 6.03 -21.55 -30.61
N THR A 228 5.20 -21.78 -31.64
CA THR A 228 3.84 -22.29 -31.50
C THR A 228 3.74 -23.80 -31.69
N ASP A 229 4.84 -24.44 -32.12
CA ASP A 229 4.93 -25.89 -32.21
C ASP A 229 5.41 -26.51 -30.89
N ILE A 230 4.59 -27.40 -30.34
CA ILE A 230 4.84 -28.05 -29.06
C ILE A 230 6.06 -28.97 -29.14
N ALA A 231 6.27 -29.67 -30.27
CA ALA A 231 7.41 -30.57 -30.41
C ALA A 231 8.74 -29.81 -30.38
N THR A 232 8.81 -28.68 -31.09
CA THR A 232 9.92 -27.74 -31.02
C THR A 232 10.16 -27.28 -29.57
N LEU A 233 9.12 -26.81 -28.87
CA LEU A 233 9.26 -26.36 -27.48
C LEU A 233 9.77 -27.47 -26.53
N ILE A 234 9.29 -28.70 -26.67
CA ILE A 234 9.77 -29.84 -25.88
C ILE A 234 11.25 -30.10 -26.16
N ALA A 235 11.67 -30.08 -27.43
CA ALA A 235 13.06 -30.27 -27.83
C ALA A 235 13.99 -29.20 -27.22
N PHE A 236 13.52 -27.96 -27.13
CA PHE A 236 14.24 -26.85 -26.52
C PHE A 236 14.19 -26.82 -24.98
N GLY A 237 13.49 -27.76 -24.34
CA GLY A 237 13.47 -27.90 -22.89
C GLY A 237 12.23 -27.34 -22.20
N ALA A 238 11.09 -27.25 -22.88
CA ALA A 238 9.82 -26.97 -22.22
C ALA A 238 9.50 -28.03 -21.15
N LYS A 239 8.68 -27.65 -20.17
CA LYS A 239 8.26 -28.54 -19.10
C LYS A 239 7.38 -29.61 -19.72
N TYR A 240 7.79 -30.87 -19.54
CA TYR A 240 7.06 -32.02 -20.04
C TYR A 240 7.26 -33.20 -19.08
N ASN A 241 6.17 -33.63 -18.42
CA ASN A 241 6.22 -34.59 -17.31
C ASN A 241 6.92 -35.91 -17.67
N PRO A 242 6.62 -36.57 -18.81
CA PRO A 242 7.23 -37.86 -19.13
C PRO A 242 8.76 -37.82 -19.17
N LEU A 243 9.35 -36.74 -19.69
CA LEU A 243 10.80 -36.59 -19.74
C LEU A 243 11.40 -36.21 -18.39
N ILE A 244 10.67 -35.43 -17.57
CA ILE A 244 11.07 -35.17 -16.17
C ILE A 244 11.15 -36.48 -15.39
N LEU A 245 10.17 -37.37 -15.54
CA LEU A 245 10.14 -38.69 -14.91
C LEU A 245 11.27 -39.61 -15.41
N GLN A 246 11.77 -39.38 -16.62
CA GLN A 246 12.92 -40.10 -17.19
C GLN A 246 14.28 -39.51 -16.80
N GLY A 247 14.31 -38.39 -16.07
CA GLY A 247 15.53 -37.80 -15.53
C GLY A 247 15.92 -36.43 -16.10
N ASP A 248 15.12 -35.83 -17.00
CA ASP A 248 15.36 -34.47 -17.52
C ASP A 248 15.02 -33.38 -16.49
N TRP A 249 15.68 -33.39 -15.34
CA TRP A 249 15.41 -32.48 -14.22
C TRP A 249 15.65 -30.99 -14.54
N TRP A 250 16.47 -30.68 -15.55
CA TRP A 250 16.68 -29.30 -16.00
C TRP A 250 15.39 -28.66 -16.56
N ARG A 251 14.37 -29.46 -16.90
CA ARG A 251 13.03 -28.99 -17.30
C ARG A 251 12.24 -28.32 -16.18
N PHE A 252 12.77 -28.26 -14.96
CA PHE A 252 12.26 -27.36 -13.91
C PHE A 252 12.78 -25.91 -14.02
N ILE A 253 13.80 -25.67 -14.85
CA ILE A 253 14.47 -24.36 -14.99
C ILE A 253 14.32 -23.82 -16.42
N THR A 254 14.66 -24.64 -17.42
CA THR A 254 14.67 -24.23 -18.83
C THR A 254 13.36 -23.64 -19.38
N PRO A 255 12.14 -24.04 -18.93
CA PRO A 255 10.90 -23.47 -19.44
C PRO A 255 10.76 -21.97 -19.18
N MET A 256 11.47 -21.43 -18.17
CA MET A 256 11.49 -20.01 -17.86
C MET A 256 11.98 -19.14 -19.02
N PHE A 257 12.70 -19.73 -19.97
CA PHE A 257 13.33 -19.04 -21.10
C PHE A 257 12.62 -19.26 -22.44
N LEU A 258 11.55 -20.06 -22.45
CA LEU A 258 10.80 -20.42 -23.65
C LEU A 258 9.43 -19.73 -23.63
N HIS A 259 8.91 -19.33 -24.78
CA HIS A 259 7.63 -18.61 -24.87
C HIS A 259 6.80 -19.13 -26.03
N ILE A 260 5.49 -19.24 -25.83
CA ILE A 260 4.54 -19.74 -26.84
C ILE A 260 4.01 -18.57 -27.67
N GLY A 261 4.61 -18.32 -28.83
CA GLY A 261 4.24 -17.21 -29.71
C GLY A 261 4.68 -15.82 -29.22
N PHE A 262 4.65 -14.87 -30.14
CA PHE A 262 5.17 -13.52 -29.92
C PHE A 262 4.42 -12.73 -28.83
N LEU A 263 3.08 -12.79 -28.80
CA LEU A 263 2.29 -12.04 -27.82
C LEU A 263 2.60 -12.48 -26.39
N HIS A 264 2.80 -13.79 -26.18
CA HIS A 264 3.14 -14.32 -24.86
C HIS A 264 4.54 -13.85 -24.42
N LEU A 265 5.52 -13.81 -25.32
CA LEU A 265 6.82 -13.21 -25.04
C LEU A 265 6.67 -11.73 -24.67
N ALA A 266 6.01 -10.93 -25.52
CA ALA A 266 5.88 -9.49 -25.34
C ALA A 266 5.26 -9.14 -23.98
N MET A 267 4.17 -9.81 -23.61
CA MET A 267 3.50 -9.59 -22.32
C MET A 267 4.37 -9.98 -21.13
N ASN A 268 5.10 -11.10 -21.20
CA ASN A 268 6.03 -11.50 -20.14
C ASN A 268 7.21 -10.55 -20.03
N MET A 269 7.78 -10.08 -21.15
CA MET A 269 8.91 -9.14 -21.12
C MET A 269 8.49 -7.79 -20.56
N LEU A 270 7.29 -7.31 -20.90
CA LEU A 270 6.73 -6.09 -20.32
C LEU A 270 6.54 -6.26 -18.80
N ALA A 271 5.96 -7.37 -18.36
CA ALA A 271 5.74 -7.65 -16.95
C ALA A 271 7.06 -7.82 -16.19
N LEU A 272 8.02 -8.56 -16.74
CA LEU A 272 9.37 -8.75 -16.19
C LEU A 272 10.12 -7.42 -16.10
N TYR A 273 10.02 -6.57 -17.11
CA TYR A 273 10.63 -5.25 -17.09
C TYR A 273 10.12 -4.43 -15.91
N TYR A 274 8.81 -4.25 -15.74
CA TYR A 274 8.29 -3.42 -14.65
C TYR A 274 8.44 -4.06 -13.26
N LEU A 275 8.06 -5.33 -13.12
CA LEU A 275 8.07 -6.02 -11.82
C LEU A 275 9.48 -6.43 -11.42
N GLY A 276 10.26 -6.97 -12.36
CA GLY A 276 11.66 -7.33 -12.13
C GLY A 276 12.49 -6.13 -11.71
N MET A 277 12.38 -4.98 -12.39
CA MET A 277 13.07 -3.76 -11.97
C MET A 277 12.65 -3.33 -10.55
N SER A 278 11.36 -3.42 -10.23
CA SER A 278 10.86 -3.03 -8.91
C SER A 278 11.46 -3.93 -7.82
N VAL A 279 11.43 -5.25 -8.02
CA VAL A 279 11.99 -6.22 -7.05
C VAL A 279 13.51 -6.11 -6.98
N GLU A 280 14.21 -5.98 -8.10
CA GLU A 280 15.66 -5.87 -8.14
C GLU A 280 16.16 -4.62 -7.40
N ARG A 281 15.47 -3.49 -7.54
CA ARG A 281 15.82 -2.26 -6.82
C ARG A 281 15.54 -2.34 -5.32
N ILE A 282 14.49 -3.06 -4.91
CA ILE A 282 14.13 -3.25 -3.49
C ILE A 282 15.07 -4.24 -2.80
N TYR A 283 15.35 -5.38 -3.43
CA TYR A 283 16.11 -6.49 -2.81
C TYR A 283 17.61 -6.47 -3.15
N GLY A 284 17.99 -5.79 -4.23
CA GLY A 284 19.31 -5.85 -4.84
C GLY A 284 19.48 -7.06 -5.77
N THR A 285 20.39 -6.94 -6.74
CA THR A 285 20.62 -7.92 -7.82
C THR A 285 20.82 -9.36 -7.34
N GLY A 286 21.69 -9.59 -6.35
CA GLY A 286 21.97 -10.97 -5.88
C GLY A 286 20.78 -11.65 -5.19
N ARG A 287 19.96 -10.89 -4.45
CA ARG A 287 18.74 -11.44 -3.82
C ARG A 287 17.63 -11.63 -4.85
N PHE A 288 17.51 -10.69 -5.79
CA PHE A 288 16.56 -10.81 -6.89
C PHE A 288 16.85 -12.05 -7.74
N PHE A 289 18.11 -12.36 -8.03
CA PHE A 289 18.50 -13.61 -8.67
C PHE A 289 17.91 -14.83 -7.95
N LEU A 290 18.16 -14.94 -6.63
CA LEU A 290 17.65 -16.07 -5.85
C LEU A 290 16.11 -16.13 -5.85
N ILE A 291 15.44 -14.99 -5.69
CA ILE A 291 13.98 -14.89 -5.70
C ILE A 291 13.41 -15.34 -7.04
N TYR A 292 13.96 -14.81 -8.15
CA TYR A 292 13.45 -15.06 -9.50
C TYR A 292 13.56 -16.54 -9.88
N PHE A 293 14.73 -17.13 -9.68
CA PHE A 293 14.96 -18.54 -10.02
C PHE A 293 14.23 -19.49 -9.07
N ALA A 294 14.23 -19.23 -7.75
CA ALA A 294 13.48 -20.06 -6.81
C ALA A 294 11.98 -20.04 -7.10
N ALA A 295 11.42 -18.88 -7.45
CA ALA A 295 10.01 -18.78 -7.84
C ALA A 295 9.71 -19.50 -9.15
N GLY A 296 10.55 -19.33 -10.17
CA GLY A 296 10.38 -20.04 -11.45
C GLY A 296 10.40 -21.56 -11.28
N ILE A 297 11.35 -22.08 -10.49
CA ILE A 297 11.45 -23.50 -10.14
C ILE A 297 10.22 -23.95 -9.35
N ALA A 298 9.80 -23.20 -8.33
CA ALA A 298 8.60 -23.53 -7.56
C ALA A 298 7.34 -23.57 -8.44
N GLY A 299 7.24 -22.65 -9.41
CA GLY A 299 6.20 -22.67 -10.43
C GLY A 299 6.26 -23.93 -11.31
N ALA A 300 7.43 -24.28 -11.82
CA ALA A 300 7.61 -25.48 -12.63
C ALA A 300 7.31 -26.78 -11.86
N ILE A 301 7.66 -26.84 -10.57
CA ILE A 301 7.36 -27.96 -9.67
C ILE A 301 5.85 -28.07 -9.42
N ALA A 302 5.17 -26.95 -9.15
CA ALA A 302 3.72 -26.94 -9.01
C ALA A 302 3.03 -27.34 -10.32
N SER A 303 3.50 -26.84 -11.46
CA SER A 303 3.03 -27.27 -12.79
C SER A 303 3.20 -28.77 -12.99
N PHE A 304 4.38 -29.32 -12.68
CA PHE A 304 4.65 -30.75 -12.79
C PHE A 304 3.67 -31.60 -11.98
N ALA A 305 3.42 -31.20 -10.74
CA ALA A 305 2.55 -31.92 -9.83
C ALA A 305 1.04 -31.80 -10.16
N PHE A 306 0.59 -30.67 -10.70
CA PHE A 306 -0.85 -30.38 -10.81
C PHE A 306 -1.37 -30.31 -12.24
N THR A 307 -0.50 -30.27 -13.26
CA THR A 307 -0.90 -30.29 -14.67
C THR A 307 -0.04 -31.23 -15.52
N THR A 308 -0.67 -31.88 -16.49
CA THR A 308 -0.01 -32.74 -17.49
C THR A 308 0.37 -31.97 -18.76
N SER A 309 -0.16 -30.76 -18.94
CA SER A 309 0.12 -29.94 -20.12
C SER A 309 1.59 -29.54 -20.20
N VAL A 310 2.06 -29.37 -21.43
CA VAL A 310 3.36 -28.74 -21.71
C VAL A 310 3.30 -27.29 -21.26
N SER A 311 4.35 -26.82 -20.60
CA SER A 311 4.42 -25.45 -20.08
C SER A 311 5.74 -24.79 -20.48
N ALA A 312 5.66 -23.53 -20.91
CA ALA A 312 6.77 -22.69 -21.31
C ALA A 312 6.40 -21.23 -20.99
N GLY A 313 7.31 -20.50 -20.36
CA GLY A 313 7.13 -19.09 -20.05
C GLY A 313 7.86 -18.66 -18.78
N ALA A 314 8.34 -17.42 -18.78
CA ALA A 314 8.87 -16.77 -17.59
C ALA A 314 7.80 -16.45 -16.52
N SER A 315 6.52 -16.69 -16.82
CA SER A 315 5.37 -16.22 -16.03
C SER A 315 5.37 -16.72 -14.58
N GLY A 316 5.79 -17.97 -14.31
CA GLY A 316 5.95 -18.46 -12.94
C GLY A 316 6.94 -17.62 -12.11
N ALA A 317 8.08 -17.25 -12.69
CA ALA A 317 9.06 -16.39 -12.03
C ALA A 317 8.56 -14.94 -11.88
N ILE A 318 7.78 -14.45 -12.84
CA ILE A 318 7.14 -13.11 -12.78
C ILE A 318 6.07 -13.08 -11.67
N PHE A 319 5.28 -14.14 -11.50
CA PHE A 319 4.41 -14.30 -10.33
C PHE A 319 5.22 -14.37 -9.03
N GLY A 320 6.42 -14.92 -9.07
CA GLY A 320 7.42 -14.78 -8.01
C GLY A 320 7.73 -13.34 -7.62
N CYS A 321 7.87 -12.43 -8.60
CA CYS A 321 8.06 -11.01 -8.34
C CYS A 321 6.85 -10.41 -7.60
N PHE A 322 5.61 -10.79 -7.95
CA PHE A 322 4.44 -10.42 -7.15
C PHE A 322 4.55 -10.93 -5.71
N GLY A 323 4.96 -12.19 -5.51
CA GLY A 323 5.17 -12.77 -4.20
C GLY A 323 6.21 -12.00 -3.37
N ALA A 324 7.29 -11.55 -4.00
CA ALA A 324 8.32 -10.74 -3.38
C ALA A 324 7.81 -9.35 -2.96
N LEU A 325 6.98 -8.70 -3.79
CA LEU A 325 6.37 -7.41 -3.45
C LEU A 325 5.33 -7.56 -2.33
N LEU A 326 4.59 -8.68 -2.29
CA LEU A 326 3.69 -8.99 -1.17
C LEU A 326 4.47 -9.22 0.14
N TYR A 327 5.61 -9.91 0.10
CA TYR A 327 6.48 -10.05 1.27
C TYR A 327 7.01 -8.69 1.74
N PHE A 328 7.42 -7.83 0.81
CA PHE A 328 7.78 -6.45 1.13
C PHE A 328 6.62 -5.71 1.82
N GLY A 329 5.37 -5.91 1.37
CA GLY A 329 4.17 -5.38 2.04
C GLY A 329 3.91 -5.94 3.44
N VAL A 330 4.39 -7.14 3.77
CA VAL A 330 4.35 -7.66 5.15
C VAL A 330 5.37 -6.96 6.04
N VAL A 331 6.57 -6.69 5.52
CA VAL A 331 7.65 -6.03 6.28
C VAL A 331 7.42 -4.52 6.42
N HIS A 332 6.91 -3.87 5.38
CA HIS A 332 6.67 -2.42 5.32
C HIS A 332 5.23 -2.09 4.86
N PRO A 333 4.21 -2.45 5.66
CA PRO A 333 2.81 -2.34 5.23
C PRO A 333 2.39 -0.93 4.87
N SER A 334 2.70 0.07 5.71
CA SER A 334 2.32 1.46 5.44
C SER A 334 2.92 1.98 4.13
N LEU A 335 4.18 1.66 3.86
CA LEU A 335 4.89 2.11 2.68
C LEU A 335 4.41 1.40 1.42
N PHE A 336 4.17 0.09 1.50
CA PHE A 336 3.64 -0.70 0.40
C PHE A 336 2.26 -0.19 -0.05
N TYR A 337 1.31 -0.03 0.87
CA TYR A 337 -0.05 0.43 0.53
C TYR A 337 -0.05 1.83 -0.06
N ARG A 338 0.85 2.71 0.37
CA ARG A 338 0.98 4.09 -0.14
C ARG A 338 1.61 4.14 -1.53
N THR A 339 2.61 3.31 -1.79
CA THR A 339 3.41 3.46 -3.01
C THR A 339 2.95 2.57 -4.15
N MET A 340 2.58 1.31 -3.88
CA MET A 340 2.35 0.31 -4.95
C MET A 340 1.21 -0.66 -4.69
N GLY A 341 0.68 -0.75 -3.47
CA GLY A 341 -0.20 -1.84 -3.05
C GLY A 341 -1.46 -1.99 -3.91
N ALA A 342 -2.18 -0.90 -4.17
CA ALA A 342 -3.39 -0.93 -5.01
C ALA A 342 -3.10 -1.44 -6.43
N ASN A 343 -2.02 -0.95 -7.05
CA ASN A 343 -1.61 -1.39 -8.39
C ASN A 343 -1.22 -2.86 -8.40
N ILE A 344 -0.44 -3.31 -7.40
CA ILE A 344 -0.02 -4.70 -7.29
C ILE A 344 -1.23 -5.64 -7.11
N PHE A 345 -2.18 -5.30 -6.24
CA PHE A 345 -3.40 -6.10 -6.07
C PHE A 345 -4.28 -6.10 -7.33
N GLY A 346 -4.46 -4.95 -7.97
CA GLY A 346 -5.26 -4.83 -9.19
C GLY A 346 -4.68 -5.66 -10.34
N VAL A 347 -3.38 -5.52 -10.62
CA VAL A 347 -2.71 -6.27 -11.69
C VAL A 347 -2.67 -7.76 -11.38
N LEU A 348 -2.40 -8.16 -10.12
CA LEU A 348 -2.42 -9.57 -9.73
C LEU A 348 -3.81 -10.19 -9.90
N ALA A 349 -4.88 -9.48 -9.51
CA ALA A 349 -6.25 -9.93 -9.67
C ALA A 349 -6.62 -10.11 -11.14
N ILE A 350 -6.25 -9.16 -12.00
CA ILE A 350 -6.49 -9.25 -13.46
C ILE A 350 -5.74 -10.45 -14.05
N ASN A 351 -4.46 -10.64 -13.71
CA ASN A 351 -3.68 -11.76 -14.25
C ASN A 351 -4.22 -13.13 -13.80
N LEU A 352 -4.63 -13.27 -12.53
CA LEU A 352 -5.26 -14.50 -12.05
C LEU A 352 -6.63 -14.75 -12.71
N ALA A 353 -7.44 -13.71 -12.87
CA ALA A 353 -8.73 -13.83 -13.56
C ALA A 353 -8.54 -14.24 -15.03
N PHE A 354 -7.58 -13.61 -15.72
CA PHE A 354 -7.24 -13.96 -17.09
C PHE A 354 -6.71 -15.40 -17.21
N GLY A 355 -5.88 -15.83 -16.26
CA GLY A 355 -5.38 -17.21 -16.15
C GLY A 355 -6.48 -18.26 -16.01
N LEU A 356 -7.57 -17.94 -15.30
CA LEU A 356 -8.73 -18.83 -15.18
C LEU A 356 -9.57 -18.90 -16.47
N LEU A 357 -9.55 -17.84 -17.28
CA LEU A 357 -10.38 -17.73 -18.49
C LEU A 357 -9.70 -18.25 -19.76
N VAL A 358 -8.36 -18.33 -19.78
CA VAL A 358 -7.60 -18.77 -20.95
C VAL A 358 -6.98 -20.16 -20.68
N PRO A 359 -7.49 -21.23 -21.31
CA PRO A 359 -7.07 -22.62 -21.02
C PRO A 359 -5.60 -22.94 -21.27
N MET A 360 -4.91 -22.11 -22.05
CA MET A 360 -3.48 -22.24 -22.34
C MET A 360 -2.58 -21.74 -21.20
N ILE A 361 -3.15 -21.08 -20.18
CA ILE A 361 -2.39 -20.50 -19.06
C ILE A 361 -2.20 -21.52 -17.94
N ASP A 362 -0.95 -21.68 -17.51
CA ASP A 362 -0.58 -22.57 -16.42
C ASP A 362 -0.77 -21.90 -15.05
N ASN A 363 -1.99 -21.96 -14.53
CA ASN A 363 -2.31 -21.40 -13.21
C ASN A 363 -1.54 -22.10 -12.07
N SER A 364 -1.15 -23.36 -12.23
CA SER A 364 -0.35 -24.07 -11.24
C SER A 364 1.04 -23.47 -11.14
N ALA A 365 1.64 -23.13 -12.29
CA ALA A 365 2.90 -22.40 -12.33
C ALA A 365 2.80 -21.00 -11.72
N HIS A 366 1.70 -20.28 -11.96
CA HIS A 366 1.48 -18.94 -11.41
C HIS A 366 1.35 -18.95 -9.89
N ILE A 367 0.51 -19.84 -9.34
CA ILE A 367 0.32 -19.98 -7.90
C ILE A 367 1.61 -20.48 -7.22
N GLY A 368 2.24 -21.50 -7.80
CA GLY A 368 3.52 -22.03 -7.30
C GLY A 368 4.62 -20.97 -7.30
N GLY A 369 4.70 -20.17 -8.37
CA GLY A 369 5.62 -19.05 -8.48
C GLY A 369 5.35 -17.95 -7.45
N LEU A 370 4.09 -17.54 -7.27
CA LEU A 370 3.68 -16.54 -6.28
C LEU A 370 4.08 -16.94 -4.86
N ILE A 371 3.77 -18.17 -4.47
CA ILE A 371 4.10 -18.73 -3.16
C ILE A 371 5.62 -18.87 -3.01
N GLY A 372 6.29 -19.43 -4.02
CA GLY A 372 7.73 -19.62 -4.05
C GLY A 372 8.49 -18.31 -3.91
N GLY A 373 8.10 -17.27 -4.65
CA GLY A 373 8.71 -15.94 -4.58
C GLY A 373 8.49 -15.25 -3.23
N PHE A 374 7.31 -15.41 -2.62
CA PHE A 374 7.04 -14.89 -1.28
C PHE A 374 7.96 -15.52 -0.23
N PHE A 375 8.07 -16.85 -0.20
CA PHE A 375 8.93 -17.56 0.75
C PHE A 375 10.42 -17.39 0.46
N ALA A 376 10.83 -17.35 -0.82
CA ALA A 376 12.21 -17.05 -1.20
C ALA A 376 12.60 -15.64 -0.71
N SER A 377 11.71 -14.67 -0.85
CA SER A 377 11.90 -13.30 -0.32
C SER A 377 11.98 -13.29 1.20
N ALA A 378 11.19 -14.13 1.88
CA ALA A 378 11.27 -14.31 3.32
C ALA A 378 12.61 -14.91 3.79
N CYS A 379 13.19 -15.82 3.00
CA CYS A 379 14.49 -16.42 3.28
C CYS A 379 15.62 -15.39 3.09
N VAL A 380 15.68 -14.70 1.95
CA VAL A 380 16.79 -13.77 1.64
C VAL A 380 16.69 -12.42 2.36
N HIS A 381 15.47 -12.05 2.76
CA HIS A 381 15.09 -10.83 3.48
C HIS A 381 15.52 -9.51 2.80
N LEU A 382 15.09 -8.37 3.33
CA LEU A 382 15.42 -7.05 2.78
C LEU A 382 16.86 -6.62 3.14
N PRO A 383 17.53 -5.85 2.26
CA PRO A 383 18.86 -5.33 2.55
C PRO A 383 18.85 -4.41 3.79
N LYS A 384 19.97 -4.37 4.52
CA LYS A 384 20.20 -3.49 5.70
C LYS A 384 19.33 -3.76 6.95
N HIS A 385 18.38 -4.70 6.91
CA HIS A 385 17.70 -5.18 8.11
C HIS A 385 18.55 -6.23 8.85
N LYS A 386 18.57 -6.16 10.19
CA LYS A 386 19.25 -7.16 11.02
C LYS A 386 18.65 -8.54 10.76
N TRP A 387 19.50 -9.56 10.62
CA TRP A 387 19.09 -10.93 10.35
C TRP A 387 18.15 -11.43 11.44
N LEU A 388 16.88 -11.64 11.11
CA LEU A 388 15.95 -12.40 11.94
C LEU A 388 16.13 -13.88 11.59
N VAL A 389 17.30 -14.43 11.93
CA VAL A 389 17.74 -15.78 11.55
C VAL A 389 16.64 -16.82 11.77
N ALA A 390 15.95 -16.76 12.92
CA ALA A 390 14.84 -17.65 13.22
C ALA A 390 13.72 -17.61 12.17
N ARG A 391 13.30 -16.42 11.71
CA ARG A 391 12.25 -16.27 10.69
C ARG A 391 12.69 -16.75 9.32
N GLN A 392 13.95 -16.52 8.95
CA GLN A 392 14.53 -16.98 7.69
C GLN A 392 14.65 -18.51 7.67
N LEU A 393 15.11 -19.10 8.77
CA LEU A 393 15.16 -20.56 8.95
C LEU A 393 13.76 -21.17 8.91
N THR A 394 12.78 -20.57 9.59
CA THR A 394 11.39 -21.04 9.51
C THR A 394 10.85 -20.96 8.08
N ALA A 395 11.09 -19.87 7.36
CA ALA A 395 10.67 -19.74 5.97
C ALA A 395 11.34 -20.79 5.07
N LEU A 396 12.63 -21.05 5.28
CA LEU A 396 13.39 -22.05 4.54
C LEU A 396 12.90 -23.47 4.81
N VAL A 397 12.62 -23.80 6.07
CA VAL A 397 12.05 -25.10 6.47
C VAL A 397 10.66 -25.29 5.87
N ILE A 398 9.79 -24.27 5.93
CA ILE A 398 8.46 -24.32 5.31
C ILE A 398 8.59 -24.52 3.79
N LEU A 399 9.45 -23.75 3.13
CA LEU A 399 9.67 -23.87 1.69
C LEU A 399 10.17 -25.27 1.33
N PHE A 400 11.13 -25.81 2.08
CA PHE A 400 11.65 -27.17 1.89
C PHE A 400 10.54 -28.22 1.98
N PHE A 401 9.74 -28.20 3.05
CA PHE A 401 8.67 -29.19 3.22
C PHE A 401 7.58 -29.07 2.16
N ILE A 402 7.19 -27.84 1.77
CA ILE A 402 6.22 -27.62 0.69
C ILE A 402 6.77 -28.19 -0.62
N THR A 403 8.00 -27.83 -0.99
CA THR A 403 8.62 -28.30 -2.24
C THR A 403 8.78 -29.81 -2.24
N ALA A 404 9.28 -30.41 -1.15
CA ALA A 404 9.43 -31.85 -1.02
C ALA A 404 8.08 -32.58 -1.13
N SER A 405 7.02 -32.05 -0.51
CA SER A 405 5.68 -32.66 -0.57
C SER A 405 5.08 -32.61 -1.98
N ILE A 406 5.24 -31.48 -2.68
CA ILE A 406 4.73 -31.31 -4.06
C ILE A 406 5.49 -32.20 -5.03
N LEU A 407 6.82 -32.28 -4.89
CA LEU A 407 7.64 -33.19 -5.69
C LEU A 407 7.25 -34.66 -5.43
N TYR A 408 7.13 -35.07 -4.16
CA TYR A 408 6.67 -36.40 -3.81
C TYR A 408 5.31 -36.70 -4.46
N TYR A 409 4.35 -35.79 -4.35
CA TYR A 409 3.06 -35.97 -5.02
C TYR A 409 3.20 -36.12 -6.54
N GLY A 410 3.99 -35.25 -7.19
CA GLY A 410 4.18 -35.28 -8.64
C GLY A 410 4.91 -36.52 -9.17
N PHE A 411 5.84 -37.10 -8.40
CA PHE A 411 6.56 -38.31 -8.82
C PHE A 411 5.80 -39.62 -8.56
N PHE A 412 4.92 -39.65 -7.55
CA PHE A 412 4.26 -40.88 -7.12
C PHE A 412 2.77 -40.97 -7.51
N TYR A 413 2.12 -39.86 -7.84
CA TYR A 413 0.67 -39.81 -8.09
C TYR A 413 0.26 -39.18 -9.44
N LYS A 414 1.23 -38.81 -10.28
CA LYS A 414 1.03 -38.26 -11.63
C LYS A 414 1.94 -38.96 -12.62
#